data_AF-A0A519VJX2-F1
#
_entry.id   AF-A0A519VJX2-F1
#
_cell.length_a   1.000
_cell.length_b   1.000
_cell.length_c   1.000
_cell.angle_alpha   90.00
_cell.angle_beta   90.00
_cell.angle_gamma   90.00
#
_symmetry.space_group_name_H-M   'P 1'
#
loop_
_entity.id
_entity.type
_entity.pdbx_description
1 polymer ?
#
loop_
_entity_poly.entity_id
_entity_poly.type
_entity_poly.pdbx_seq_one_letter_code
_entity_poly.pdbx_strand_id
1 'polypeptide(L)'
;PRQANETDGPEEMYVILLDNGRTNLLAQKEQRQALYCIRCGACLNACPVYKNIGGHTYNTTYSGPIGSIVTPHFKGMKEFKHLSYASSLCGKCSEVCPVKIDIHKMLLLNRRDAAAEHINTKKEDIGWSLWKKGMKKRSLMDFVGGKMKNFFLKKFFKKSWGKYRDMPEIAEKSFSKQWEDQQKNSPES
;
A
#
# COMPACT_ATOMS: atom_id res chain seq x y z
N PRO A 1 16.57 12.99 -40.22
CA PRO A 1 16.71 13.37 -41.64
C PRO A 1 18.18 13.33 -42.02
N ARG A 2 18.53 12.58 -43.07
CA ARG A 2 19.94 12.45 -43.50
C ARG A 2 20.51 13.80 -43.88
N GLN A 3 21.76 14.05 -43.48
CA GLN A 3 22.51 15.21 -43.93
C GLN A 3 23.06 14.96 -45.34
N ALA A 4 23.44 16.03 -46.06
CA ALA A 4 23.84 15.94 -47.46
C ALA A 4 25.07 15.03 -47.72
N ASN A 5 25.91 14.82 -46.69
CA ASN A 5 27.10 13.98 -46.72
C ASN A 5 26.89 12.59 -46.09
N GLU A 6 25.65 12.24 -45.69
CA GLU A 6 25.30 10.94 -45.15
C GLU A 6 24.68 10.07 -46.26
N THR A 7 25.30 8.91 -46.51
CA THR A 7 24.78 7.93 -47.49
C THR A 7 23.52 7.23 -47.00
N ASP A 8 23.31 7.14 -45.69
CA ASP A 8 22.20 6.45 -45.05
C ASP A 8 21.35 7.38 -44.18
N GLY A 9 20.03 7.13 -44.17
CA GLY A 9 19.07 7.82 -43.30
C GLY A 9 17.79 8.25 -44.03
N PRO A 10 16.70 8.50 -43.29
CA PRO A 10 15.42 8.88 -43.89
C PRO A 10 15.48 10.31 -44.44
N GLU A 11 14.73 10.59 -45.51
CA GLU A 11 14.60 11.96 -46.07
C GLU A 11 13.97 12.91 -45.06
N GLU A 12 12.97 12.44 -44.32
CA GLU A 12 12.26 13.21 -43.29
C GLU A 12 12.28 12.46 -41.95
N MET A 13 12.32 13.21 -40.84
CA MET A 13 12.23 12.66 -39.49
C MET A 13 11.20 13.45 -38.71
N TYR A 14 10.17 12.75 -38.25
CA TYR A 14 9.15 13.31 -37.37
C TYR A 14 9.38 12.80 -35.96
N VAL A 15 9.47 13.72 -34.99
CA VAL A 15 9.57 13.39 -33.57
C VAL A 15 8.23 13.69 -32.92
N ILE A 16 7.51 12.63 -32.53
CA ILE A 16 6.24 12.75 -31.80
C ILE A 16 6.52 12.52 -30.32
N LEU A 17 6.38 13.57 -29.51
CA LEU A 17 6.52 13.48 -28.06
C LEU A 17 5.17 13.17 -27.42
N LEU A 18 5.04 11.97 -26.86
CA LEU A 18 3.84 11.53 -26.13
C LEU A 18 4.09 11.58 -24.63
N ASP A 19 3.35 12.43 -23.92
CA ASP A 19 3.47 12.57 -22.47
C ASP A 19 2.97 11.32 -21.73
N ASN A 20 1.80 10.80 -22.12
CA ASN A 20 1.15 9.63 -21.51
C ASN A 20 1.02 9.71 -19.97
N GLY A 21 0.74 10.91 -19.46
CA GLY A 21 0.55 11.18 -18.03
C GLY A 21 1.84 11.38 -17.24
N ARG A 22 3.01 11.44 -17.89
CA ARG A 22 4.30 11.72 -17.22
C ARG A 22 4.33 13.11 -16.59
N THR A 23 3.70 14.10 -17.20
CA THR A 23 3.63 15.46 -16.65
C THR A 23 2.88 15.51 -15.32
N ASN A 24 1.87 14.64 -15.12
CA ASN A 24 1.16 14.53 -13.84
C ASN A 24 2.11 14.13 -12.70
N LEU A 25 2.95 13.11 -12.93
CA LEU A 25 3.95 12.67 -11.96
C LEU A 25 5.08 13.70 -11.80
N LEU A 26 5.46 14.39 -12.87
CA LEU A 26 6.48 15.44 -12.83
C LEU A 26 6.08 16.60 -11.91
N ALA A 27 4.78 16.95 -11.87
CA ALA A 27 4.23 17.97 -11.00
C ALA A 27 4.31 17.60 -9.50
N GLN A 28 4.41 16.32 -9.17
CA GLN A 28 4.48 15.82 -7.80
C GLN A 28 5.91 15.95 -7.24
N LYS A 29 6.19 17.04 -6.52
CA LYS A 29 7.54 17.38 -6.04
C LYS A 29 8.23 16.25 -5.27
N GLU A 30 7.50 15.49 -4.47
CA GLU A 30 8.06 14.41 -3.64
C GLU A 30 8.20 13.07 -4.40
N GLN A 31 7.46 12.88 -5.50
CA GLN A 31 7.36 11.63 -6.25
C GLN A 31 8.02 11.69 -7.64
N ARG A 32 8.32 12.88 -8.17
CA ARG A 32 8.90 13.06 -9.52
C ARG A 32 10.22 12.33 -9.73
N GLN A 33 10.95 12.01 -8.65
CA GLN A 33 12.18 11.21 -8.72
C GLN A 33 11.94 9.82 -9.35
N ALA A 34 10.71 9.29 -9.35
CA ALA A 34 10.38 8.04 -10.05
C ALA A 34 10.64 8.14 -11.57
N LEU A 35 10.60 9.35 -12.14
CA LEU A 35 10.91 9.59 -13.55
C LEU A 35 12.42 9.49 -13.86
N TYR A 36 13.30 9.43 -12.86
CA TYR A 36 14.74 9.22 -13.06
C TYR A 36 15.09 7.75 -13.36
N CYS A 37 14.09 6.86 -13.33
CA CYS A 37 14.32 5.44 -13.52
C CYS A 37 14.90 5.14 -14.91
N ILE A 38 16.11 4.58 -14.92
CA ILE A 38 16.81 4.09 -16.12
C ILE A 38 16.39 2.67 -16.54
N ARG A 39 15.35 2.11 -15.90
CA ARG A 39 14.83 0.75 -16.14
C ARG A 39 15.87 -0.38 -16.01
N CYS A 40 16.84 -0.25 -15.09
CA CYS A 40 17.87 -1.27 -14.88
C CYS A 40 17.39 -2.59 -14.26
N GLY A 41 16.18 -2.63 -13.68
CA GLY A 41 15.61 -3.84 -13.08
C GLY A 41 16.13 -4.24 -11.68
N ALA A 42 17.07 -3.51 -11.09
CA ALA A 42 17.59 -3.83 -9.75
C ALA A 42 16.48 -3.92 -8.68
N CYS A 43 15.54 -2.96 -8.70
CA CYS A 43 14.42 -2.95 -7.75
C CYS A 43 13.45 -4.13 -7.94
N LEU A 44 13.29 -4.64 -9.17
CA LEU A 44 12.45 -5.82 -9.47
C LEU A 44 13.04 -7.06 -8.81
N ASN A 45 14.34 -7.30 -9.05
CA ASN A 45 15.05 -8.49 -8.56
C ASN A 45 15.24 -8.51 -7.05
N ALA A 46 15.24 -7.35 -6.41
CA ALA A 46 15.32 -7.22 -4.96
C ALA A 46 13.96 -7.32 -4.27
N CYS A 47 12.85 -7.14 -4.99
CA CYS A 47 11.52 -7.09 -4.39
C CYS A 47 11.01 -8.49 -4.03
N PRO A 48 10.72 -8.78 -2.75
CA PRO A 48 10.21 -10.09 -2.36
C PRO A 48 8.81 -10.35 -2.95
N VAL A 49 7.98 -9.32 -3.10
CA VAL A 49 6.65 -9.47 -3.70
C VAL A 49 6.80 -9.92 -5.15
N TYR A 50 7.53 -9.16 -5.96
CA TYR A 50 7.73 -9.46 -7.38
C TYR A 50 8.36 -10.85 -7.59
N LYS A 51 9.34 -11.24 -6.77
CA LYS A 51 9.97 -12.56 -6.84
C LYS A 51 9.01 -13.73 -6.60
N ASN A 52 8.01 -13.55 -5.74
CA ASN A 52 7.07 -14.62 -5.39
C ASN A 52 5.85 -14.66 -6.33
N ILE A 53 5.30 -13.50 -6.72
CA ILE A 53 4.05 -13.44 -7.51
C ILE A 53 4.29 -13.21 -9.02
N GLY A 54 5.52 -12.90 -9.42
CA GLY A 54 5.88 -12.57 -10.80
C GLY A 54 5.33 -11.21 -11.28
N GLY A 55 5.63 -10.87 -12.54
CA GLY A 55 5.21 -9.61 -13.14
C GLY A 55 3.77 -9.57 -13.66
N HIS A 56 3.19 -10.71 -14.04
CA HIS A 56 1.85 -10.77 -14.66
C HIS A 56 0.73 -10.29 -13.74
N THR A 57 0.88 -10.52 -12.44
CA THR A 57 -0.11 -10.12 -11.42
C THR A 57 -0.24 -8.60 -11.28
N TYR A 58 0.74 -7.83 -11.76
CA TYR A 58 0.69 -6.37 -11.77
C TYR A 58 -0.20 -5.79 -12.88
N ASN A 59 -0.59 -6.59 -13.89
CA ASN A 59 -1.48 -6.25 -15.01
C ASN A 59 -1.21 -4.89 -15.69
N THR A 60 0.06 -4.51 -15.80
CA THR A 60 0.49 -3.19 -16.30
C THR A 60 1.81 -3.30 -17.05
N THR A 61 2.09 -2.33 -17.91
CA THR A 61 3.32 -2.30 -18.71
C THR A 61 4.58 -2.18 -17.84
N TYR A 62 4.46 -1.48 -16.71
CA TYR A 62 5.54 -1.33 -15.74
C TYR A 62 5.23 -2.20 -14.53
N SER A 63 5.99 -3.27 -14.33
CA SER A 63 5.83 -4.18 -13.19
C SER A 63 6.73 -3.80 -12.01
N GLY A 64 6.49 -4.45 -10.86
CA GLY A 64 7.30 -4.34 -9.66
C GLY A 64 7.26 -2.97 -8.98
N PRO A 65 8.24 -2.68 -8.10
CA PRO A 65 8.18 -1.51 -7.23
C PRO A 65 8.09 -0.18 -7.97
N ILE A 66 8.83 -0.01 -9.07
CA ILE A 66 8.78 1.22 -9.86
C ILE A 66 7.44 1.37 -10.59
N GLY A 67 6.93 0.26 -11.15
CA GLY A 67 5.63 0.20 -11.80
C GLY A 67 4.48 0.57 -10.88
N SER A 68 4.55 0.08 -9.64
CA SER A 68 3.61 0.40 -8.56
C SER A 68 3.62 1.87 -8.13
N ILE A 69 4.64 2.65 -8.51
CA ILE A 69 4.68 4.10 -8.28
C ILE A 69 4.08 4.82 -9.49
N VAL A 70 4.60 4.55 -10.69
CA VAL A 70 4.30 5.37 -11.88
C VAL A 70 2.91 5.11 -12.46
N THR A 71 2.43 3.86 -12.41
CA THR A 71 1.18 3.50 -13.06
C THR A 71 -0.05 4.23 -12.50
N PRO A 72 -0.21 4.37 -11.17
CA PRO A 72 -1.28 5.20 -10.62
C PRO A 72 -1.32 6.64 -11.16
N HIS A 73 -0.17 7.23 -11.49
CA HIS A 73 -0.11 8.58 -12.07
C HIS A 73 -0.41 8.61 -13.58
N PHE A 74 -0.11 7.52 -14.30
CA PHE A 74 -0.33 7.44 -15.76
C PHE A 74 -1.74 6.99 -16.13
N LYS A 75 -2.30 6.05 -15.37
CA LYS A 75 -3.60 5.41 -15.65
C LYS A 75 -4.70 5.77 -14.66
N GLY A 76 -4.37 6.54 -13.62
CA GLY A 76 -5.32 7.01 -12.61
C GLY A 76 -5.20 6.30 -11.27
N MET A 77 -5.16 7.11 -10.21
CA MET A 77 -4.97 6.64 -8.83
C MET A 77 -6.11 5.73 -8.38
N LYS A 78 -7.35 6.02 -8.80
CA LYS A 78 -8.54 5.26 -8.40
C LYS A 78 -8.48 3.78 -8.74
N GLU A 79 -8.06 3.46 -9.95
CA GLU A 79 -8.02 2.09 -10.45
C GLU A 79 -6.74 1.38 -9.99
N PHE A 80 -5.60 2.07 -10.05
CA PHE A 80 -4.29 1.44 -9.88
C PHE A 80 -3.64 1.63 -8.50
N LYS A 81 -4.28 2.32 -7.53
CA LYS A 81 -3.74 2.48 -6.16
C LYS A 81 -3.36 1.16 -5.50
N HIS A 82 -4.08 0.09 -5.80
CA HIS A 82 -3.83 -1.25 -5.25
C HIS A 82 -2.39 -1.71 -5.48
N LEU A 83 -1.73 -1.28 -6.55
CA LEU A 83 -0.32 -1.59 -6.83
C LEU A 83 0.62 -0.98 -5.79
N SER A 84 0.33 0.24 -5.31
CA SER A 84 1.10 0.85 -4.23
C SER A 84 0.84 0.14 -2.90
N TYR A 85 -0.39 -0.36 -2.66
CA TYR A 85 -0.75 -1.13 -1.46
C TYR A 85 -0.17 -2.56 -1.43
N ALA A 86 0.13 -3.16 -2.59
CA ALA A 86 0.69 -4.51 -2.68
C ALA A 86 2.13 -4.63 -2.12
N SER A 87 2.83 -3.51 -1.93
CA SER A 87 4.20 -3.52 -1.38
C SER A 87 4.24 -3.81 0.11
N SER A 88 5.26 -4.57 0.56
CA SER A 88 5.57 -4.76 1.98
C SER A 88 6.34 -3.58 2.60
N LEU A 89 6.74 -2.59 1.79
CA LEU A 89 7.52 -1.42 2.22
C LEU A 89 8.86 -1.76 2.91
N CYS A 90 9.45 -2.92 2.60
CA CYS A 90 10.72 -3.38 3.19
C CYS A 90 11.97 -2.54 2.84
N GLY A 91 11.87 -1.55 1.95
CA GLY A 91 12.97 -0.61 1.65
C GLY A 91 14.07 -1.12 0.70
N LYS A 92 14.19 -2.43 0.46
CA LYS A 92 15.29 -3.01 -0.34
C LYS A 92 15.41 -2.41 -1.75
N CYS A 93 14.29 -2.06 -2.37
CA CYS A 93 14.26 -1.44 -3.70
C CYS A 93 14.95 -0.07 -3.75
N SER A 94 14.89 0.73 -2.69
CA SER A 94 15.60 2.02 -2.61
C SER A 94 17.10 1.80 -2.39
N GLU A 95 17.47 0.82 -1.56
CA GLU A 95 18.87 0.50 -1.24
C GLU A 95 19.65 0.07 -2.49
N VAL A 96 19.06 -0.78 -3.35
CA VAL A 96 19.73 -1.31 -4.55
C VAL A 96 19.64 -0.38 -5.77
N CYS A 97 18.98 0.77 -5.65
CA CYS A 97 18.74 1.64 -6.81
C CYS A 97 20.03 2.38 -7.20
N PRO A 98 20.58 2.19 -8.42
CA PRO A 98 21.84 2.82 -8.84
C PRO A 98 21.73 4.34 -9.01
N VAL A 99 20.51 4.84 -9.23
CA VAL A 99 20.20 6.27 -9.37
C VAL A 99 19.55 6.86 -8.11
N LYS A 100 19.65 6.15 -6.97
CA LYS A 100 19.25 6.62 -5.62
C LYS A 100 17.80 7.10 -5.52
N ILE A 101 16.90 6.47 -6.26
CA ILE A 101 15.47 6.76 -6.18
C ILE A 101 14.92 6.14 -4.90
N ASP A 102 14.22 6.95 -4.09
CA ASP A 102 13.58 6.48 -2.87
C ASP A 102 12.20 5.84 -3.14
N ILE A 103 12.22 4.64 -3.71
CA ILE A 103 11.06 3.85 -4.14
C ILE A 103 10.08 3.58 -2.99
N HIS A 104 10.55 3.09 -1.84
CA HIS A 104 9.62 2.72 -0.76
C HIS A 104 8.90 3.95 -0.17
N LYS A 105 9.59 5.10 -0.07
CA LYS A 105 8.97 6.36 0.35
C LYS A 105 7.91 6.83 -0.64
N MET A 106 8.17 6.77 -1.95
CA MET A 106 7.16 7.16 -2.93
C MET A 106 5.93 6.26 -2.93
N LEU A 107 6.09 4.96 -2.67
CA LEU A 107 4.94 4.06 -2.48
C LEU A 107 4.09 4.48 -1.28
N LEU A 108 4.71 4.94 -0.19
CA LEU A 108 3.99 5.52 0.95
C LEU A 108 3.27 6.82 0.59
N LEU A 109 3.91 7.69 -0.19
CA LEU A 109 3.29 8.94 -0.66
C LEU A 109 2.07 8.68 -1.53
N ASN A 110 2.14 7.73 -2.47
CA ASN A 110 0.98 7.31 -3.25
C ASN A 110 -0.17 6.81 -2.36
N ARG A 111 0.13 6.04 -1.30
CA ARG A 111 -0.89 5.59 -0.33
C ARG A 111 -1.50 6.75 0.45
N ARG A 112 -0.70 7.74 0.84
CA ARG A 112 -1.16 8.97 1.51
C ARG A 112 -2.14 9.72 0.60
N ASP A 113 -1.74 9.95 -0.65
CA ASP A 113 -2.53 10.75 -1.59
C ASP A 113 -3.84 10.01 -1.94
N ALA A 114 -3.79 8.70 -2.19
CA ALA A 114 -4.97 7.88 -2.43
C ALA A 114 -5.95 7.86 -1.24
N ALA A 115 -5.44 7.96 -0.01
CA ALA A 115 -6.28 8.07 1.19
C ALA A 115 -6.86 9.47 1.37
N ALA A 116 -6.09 10.52 1.07
CA ALA A 116 -6.53 11.92 1.17
C ALA A 116 -7.63 12.25 0.14
N GLU A 117 -7.56 11.66 -1.05
CA GLU A 117 -8.56 11.83 -2.10
C GLU A 117 -9.87 11.06 -1.85
N HIS A 118 -10.03 10.39 -0.69
CA HIS A 118 -11.21 9.59 -0.34
C HIS A 118 -11.63 8.62 -1.45
N ILE A 119 -10.66 8.05 -2.16
CA ILE A 119 -10.93 7.10 -3.25
C ILE A 119 -11.44 5.74 -2.72
N ASN A 120 -11.64 5.61 -1.41
CA ASN A 120 -12.27 4.46 -0.80
C ASN A 120 -13.79 4.57 -0.91
N THR A 121 -14.49 3.45 -0.74
CA THR A 121 -15.96 3.49 -0.80
C THR A 121 -16.47 4.24 0.44
N LYS A 122 -17.47 5.12 0.31
CA LYS A 122 -18.04 5.87 1.46
C LYS A 122 -18.42 4.97 2.65
N LYS A 123 -18.85 3.73 2.39
CA LYS A 123 -19.14 2.72 3.42
C LYS A 123 -17.90 2.33 4.23
N GLU A 124 -16.76 2.20 3.56
CA GLU A 124 -15.48 1.88 4.18
C GLU A 124 -15.01 3.03 5.08
N ASP A 125 -15.12 4.28 4.62
CA ASP A 125 -14.77 5.46 5.41
C ASP A 125 -15.64 5.58 6.68
N ILE A 126 -16.95 5.33 6.56
CA ILE A 126 -17.87 5.28 7.71
C ILE A 126 -17.47 4.15 8.66
N GLY A 127 -17.17 2.96 8.13
CA GLY A 127 -16.73 1.81 8.92
C GLY A 127 -15.46 2.11 9.71
N TRP A 128 -14.44 2.68 9.07
CA TRP A 128 -13.19 3.09 9.72
C TRP A 128 -13.40 4.21 10.74
N SER A 129 -14.27 5.17 10.46
CA SER A 129 -14.60 6.26 11.40
C SER A 129 -15.29 5.72 12.66
N LEU A 130 -16.27 4.82 12.50
CA LEU A 130 -16.95 4.15 13.61
C LEU A 130 -15.97 3.28 14.41
N TRP A 131 -15.15 2.49 13.72
CA TRP A 131 -14.12 1.67 14.35
C TRP A 131 -13.12 2.53 15.12
N LYS A 132 -12.61 3.62 14.53
CA LYS A 132 -11.72 4.59 15.18
C LYS A 132 -12.37 5.20 16.42
N LYS A 133 -13.65 5.60 16.34
CA LYS A 133 -14.38 6.17 17.48
C LYS A 133 -14.57 5.13 18.60
N GLY A 134 -14.84 3.87 18.24
CA GLY A 134 -14.93 2.75 19.19
C GLY A 134 -13.59 2.44 19.85
N MET A 135 -12.51 2.34 19.07
CA MET A 135 -11.16 2.05 19.56
C MET A 135 -10.52 3.21 20.32
N LYS A 136 -10.97 4.45 20.13
CA LYS A 136 -10.53 5.60 20.93
C LYS A 136 -11.21 5.71 22.28
N LYS A 137 -12.36 5.06 22.47
CA LYS A 137 -13.13 5.12 23.73
C LYS A 137 -13.04 3.80 24.46
N ARG A 138 -12.23 3.78 25.52
CA ARG A 138 -12.00 2.58 26.33
C ARG A 138 -13.28 1.96 26.90
N SER A 139 -14.19 2.80 27.41
CA SER A 139 -15.48 2.33 27.93
C SER A 139 -16.29 1.54 26.90
N LEU A 140 -16.26 1.90 25.61
CA LEU A 140 -16.93 1.15 24.54
C LEU A 140 -16.27 -0.22 24.29
N MET A 141 -14.94 -0.30 24.41
CA MET A 141 -14.22 -1.57 24.32
C MET A 141 -14.51 -2.49 25.51
N ASP A 142 -14.68 -1.91 26.69
CA ASP A 142 -14.91 -2.62 27.95
C ASP A 142 -16.40 -2.93 28.24
N PHE A 143 -17.32 -2.31 27.48
CA PHE A 143 -18.77 -2.50 27.59
C PHE A 143 -19.22 -3.88 27.09
N VAL A 144 -18.56 -4.41 26.06
CA VAL A 144 -18.86 -5.74 25.52
C VAL A 144 -17.86 -6.75 26.10
N GLY A 145 -18.30 -7.56 27.06
CA GLY A 145 -17.46 -8.58 27.71
C GLY A 145 -16.95 -9.67 26.76
N GLY A 146 -15.86 -10.35 27.11
CA GLY A 146 -15.22 -11.35 26.26
C GLY A 146 -16.14 -12.52 25.86
N LYS A 147 -17.05 -12.96 26.73
CA LYS A 147 -18.05 -14.00 26.41
C LYS A 147 -18.97 -13.60 25.26
N MET A 148 -19.49 -12.38 25.29
CA MET A 148 -20.36 -11.84 24.24
C MET A 148 -19.56 -11.70 22.93
N LYS A 149 -18.34 -11.16 22.99
CA LYS A 149 -17.46 -11.04 21.81
C LYS A 149 -17.15 -12.42 21.19
N ASN A 150 -16.83 -13.42 22.02
CA ASN A 150 -16.56 -14.78 21.57
C ASN A 150 -17.79 -15.44 20.93
N PHE A 151 -18.97 -15.21 21.50
CA PHE A 151 -20.23 -15.70 20.93
C PHE A 151 -20.49 -15.10 19.54
N PHE A 152 -20.38 -13.77 19.40
CA PHE A 152 -20.55 -13.09 18.12
C PHE A 152 -19.50 -13.51 17.08
N LEU A 153 -18.23 -13.62 17.50
CA LEU A 153 -17.15 -14.08 16.63
C LEU A 153 -17.38 -15.52 16.12
N LYS A 154 -17.67 -16.46 17.02
CA LYS A 154 -17.92 -17.87 16.66
C LYS A 154 -19.17 -18.03 15.79
N LYS A 155 -20.21 -17.20 15.96
CA LYS A 155 -21.47 -17.32 15.22
C LYS A 155 -21.44 -16.62 13.86
N PHE A 156 -20.87 -15.42 13.77
CA PHE A 156 -20.92 -14.60 12.55
C PHE A 156 -19.64 -14.64 11.73
N PHE A 157 -18.47 -14.86 12.34
CA PHE A 157 -17.18 -14.79 11.64
C PHE A 157 -16.56 -16.15 11.32
N LYS A 158 -17.06 -17.27 11.87
CA LYS A 158 -16.52 -18.62 11.63
C LYS A 158 -16.43 -19.01 10.15
N LYS A 159 -17.42 -18.61 9.33
CA LYS A 159 -17.41 -18.91 7.89
C LYS A 159 -16.42 -18.04 7.10
N SER A 160 -16.20 -16.78 7.51
CA SER A 160 -15.25 -15.86 6.86
C SER A 160 -13.80 -16.08 7.30
N TRP A 161 -13.58 -16.66 8.48
CA TRP A 161 -12.23 -16.91 9.02
C TRP A 161 -11.48 -18.05 8.31
N GLY A 162 -12.17 -18.81 7.45
CA GLY A 162 -11.59 -19.90 6.67
C GLY A 162 -11.75 -21.26 7.35
N LYS A 163 -11.78 -22.33 6.54
CA LYS A 163 -12.07 -23.70 7.02
C LYS A 163 -10.99 -24.30 7.92
N TYR A 164 -9.76 -23.80 7.84
CA TYR A 164 -8.58 -24.35 8.53
C TYR A 164 -8.02 -23.43 9.62
N ARG A 165 -8.76 -22.39 10.02
CA ARG A 165 -8.30 -21.45 11.06
C ARG A 165 -9.23 -21.55 12.26
N ASP A 166 -8.65 -21.78 13.43
CA ASP A 166 -9.39 -21.64 14.68
C ASP A 166 -9.64 -20.17 14.99
N MET A 167 -10.82 -19.90 15.56
CA MET A 167 -11.20 -18.56 15.96
C MET A 167 -10.40 -18.16 17.20
N PRO A 168 -9.80 -16.96 17.23
CA PRO A 168 -9.13 -16.46 18.42
C PRO A 168 -10.14 -16.29 19.56
N GLU A 169 -9.79 -16.76 20.75
CA GLU A 169 -10.60 -16.55 21.96
C GLU A 169 -10.20 -15.23 22.62
N ILE A 170 -11.16 -14.32 22.71
CA ILE A 170 -10.98 -13.04 23.39
C ILE A 170 -11.13 -13.27 24.90
N ALA A 171 -10.13 -12.81 25.66
CA ALA A 171 -10.16 -12.86 27.12
C ALA A 171 -11.39 -12.14 27.70
N GLU A 172 -11.92 -12.64 28.81
CA GLU A 172 -13.14 -12.09 29.44
C GLU A 172 -12.98 -10.63 29.88
N LYS A 173 -11.80 -10.32 30.44
CA LYS A 173 -11.39 -8.99 30.88
C LYS A 173 -10.37 -8.43 29.90
N SER A 174 -10.48 -7.14 29.58
CA SER A 174 -9.42 -6.45 28.83
C SER A 174 -8.16 -6.32 29.68
N PHE A 175 -7.01 -6.13 29.04
CA PHE A 175 -5.72 -5.97 29.73
C PHE A 175 -5.75 -4.91 30.84
N SER A 176 -6.43 -3.77 30.64
CA SER A 176 -6.55 -2.73 31.68
C SER A 176 -7.36 -3.18 32.88
N LYS A 177 -8.45 -3.93 32.68
CA LYS A 177 -9.22 -4.49 33.80
C LYS A 177 -8.39 -5.52 34.56
N GLN A 178 -7.65 -6.36 33.84
CA GLN A 178 -6.72 -7.31 34.45
C GLN A 178 -5.63 -6.58 35.25
N TRP A 179 -5.12 -5.47 34.73
CA TRP A 179 -4.11 -4.63 35.37
C TRP A 179 -4.64 -3.92 36.63
N GLU A 180 -5.84 -3.33 36.57
CA GLU A 180 -6.51 -2.74 37.74
C GLU A 180 -6.79 -3.78 38.83
N ASP A 181 -7.23 -4.97 38.44
CA ASP A 181 -7.45 -6.07 39.37
C ASP A 181 -6.14 -6.55 40.00
N GLN A 182 -5.04 -6.58 39.24
CA GLN A 182 -3.71 -6.91 39.78
C GLN A 182 -3.20 -5.86 40.76
N GLN A 183 -3.39 -4.57 40.49
CA GLN A 183 -3.00 -3.51 41.44
C GLN A 183 -3.83 -3.55 42.72
N LYS A 184 -5.14 -3.81 42.63
CA LYS A 184 -6.01 -3.95 43.82
C LYS A 184 -5.70 -5.17 44.67
N ASN A 185 -5.17 -6.23 44.07
CA ASN A 185 -4.81 -7.47 44.74
C ASN A 185 -3.32 -7.57 45.10
N SER A 186 -2.52 -6.55 44.81
CA SER A 186 -1.13 -6.49 45.26
C SER A 186 -1.16 -6.05 46.73
N PRO A 187 -0.65 -6.86 47.68
CA PRO A 187 -0.56 -6.44 49.07
C PRO A 187 0.35 -5.21 49.13
N GLU A 188 -0.15 -4.13 49.74
CA GLU A 188 0.67 -2.96 50.08
C GLU A 188 1.88 -3.44 50.88
N SER A 189 3.08 -3.22 50.34
CA SER A 189 4.35 -3.37 51.05
C SER A 189 4.67 -2.10 51.82
#